data_AF-A0A3C0QMI1-F1
#
_entry.id   AF-A0A3C0QMI1-F1
#
_cell.length_a   1.000
_cell.length_b   1.000
_cell.length_c   1.000
_cell.angle_alpha   90.00
_cell.angle_beta   90.00
_cell.angle_gamma   90.00
#
_symmetry.space_group_name_H-M   'P 1'
#
loop_
_entity.id
_entity.type
_entity.pdbx_description
1 polymer ?
#
loop_
_entity_poly.entity_id
_entity_poly.type
_entity_poly.pdbx_seq_one_letter_code
_entity_poly.pdbx_strand_id
1 'polypeptide(L)'
;MNKWEKEVQQSLLNDEQQVLKILKMAYADTLRDVEDRMSGYFARITANPNDTSAIYQYRYQQALQGQLQDILDNLHQENYQTISDYLNHSYENGYLGAMYDIHRQGIPIITPINQENVVRAITINSKISVPMYTRLGTDINLLKTAIAGEVTRGIASGSMWHDVASRIADKTGISSYNAMRIARTEGHRVQCNAQYDACQSAKQSGADVVNQWDSTMDNRTRDTHRRLHGQLREVGYPFEIDGMTADYPGAFGIPSEDIHCRCAMLQRARWALSPDELAQLQNTSEAKQLAQTADFEEFKNKYLELTEKLPYSGERGLTSPLESGTIESADELANRQARYLYSGLTKEQRKEVIQRGQSTEKPVFSYDTQENVFPSNAQKIPKEENTFDVISHGLPDRMEFFVQDYPDKDGVKDPRRHIDAYTLSAILKGRKDYTDFISSCKEKGVDPVVRLLSCNTGNTTDTGNCFAQLLANELGVNVKAPTKVIYALPSGEFYVGDYADGTMQMFYPRK
;
A
#
# COMPACT_ATOMS: atom_id res chain seq x y z
N MET A 1 -25.67 -9.62 12.53
CA MET A 1 -24.87 -9.04 13.63
C MET A 1 -25.42 -9.29 15.04
N ASN A 2 -24.53 -9.60 16.00
CA ASN A 2 -24.73 -9.63 17.46
C ASN A 2 -24.63 -8.20 18.10
N LYS A 3 -24.53 -8.07 19.44
CA LYS A 3 -24.55 -6.76 20.13
C LYS A 3 -23.25 -5.97 19.94
N TRP A 4 -22.09 -6.61 20.11
CA TRP A 4 -20.79 -5.92 20.10
C TRP A 4 -20.31 -5.65 18.67
N GLU A 5 -20.66 -6.51 17.71
CA GLU A 5 -20.54 -6.19 16.27
C GLU A 5 -21.26 -4.87 15.93
N LYS A 6 -22.47 -4.66 16.46
CA LYS A 6 -23.21 -3.39 16.28
C LYS A 6 -22.56 -2.21 16.99
N GLU A 7 -21.91 -2.42 18.14
CA GLU A 7 -21.14 -1.37 18.83
C GLU A 7 -19.95 -0.91 17.97
N VAL A 8 -19.19 -1.85 17.39
CA VAL A 8 -18.11 -1.57 16.43
C VAL A 8 -18.64 -0.83 15.21
N GLN A 9 -19.67 -1.36 14.54
CA GLN A 9 -20.24 -0.76 13.34
C GLN A 9 -20.86 0.63 13.60
N GLN A 10 -21.43 0.86 14.79
CA GLN A 10 -21.93 2.19 15.16
C GLN A 10 -20.80 3.20 15.39
N SER A 11 -19.66 2.79 15.97
CA SER A 11 -18.48 3.66 16.08
C SER A 11 -18.02 4.11 14.69
N LEU A 12 -17.88 3.15 13.78
CA LEU A 12 -17.46 3.38 12.40
C LEU A 12 -18.42 4.30 11.61
N LEU A 13 -19.73 4.20 11.85
CA LEU A 13 -20.73 5.10 11.28
C LEU A 13 -20.66 6.52 11.87
N ASN A 14 -20.31 6.65 13.15
CA ASN A 14 -20.11 7.97 13.78
C ASN A 14 -18.89 8.68 13.17
N ASP A 15 -17.81 7.94 12.90
CA ASP A 15 -16.61 8.45 12.26
C ASP A 15 -16.94 8.97 10.84
N GLU A 16 -17.67 8.19 10.03
CA GLU A 16 -18.16 8.61 8.71
C GLU A 16 -19.01 9.90 8.80
N GLN A 17 -19.90 9.99 9.80
CA GLN A 17 -20.77 11.14 10.01
C GLN A 17 -19.99 12.43 10.32
N GLN A 18 -18.94 12.33 11.16
CA GLN A 18 -18.06 13.47 11.46
C GLN A 18 -17.31 13.93 10.21
N VAL A 19 -16.68 13.03 9.45
CA VAL A 19 -15.99 13.36 8.18
C VAL A 19 -16.88 14.15 7.23
N LEU A 20 -18.13 13.69 7.08
CA LEU A 20 -19.11 14.37 6.25
C LEU A 20 -19.41 15.79 6.71
N LYS A 21 -19.23 16.16 7.97
CA LYS A 21 -19.41 17.55 8.41
C LYS A 21 -18.21 18.43 8.10
N ILE A 22 -16.97 17.96 8.21
CA ILE A 22 -15.81 18.80 7.82
C ILE A 22 -15.83 19.05 6.31
N LEU A 23 -16.24 18.04 5.54
CA LEU A 23 -16.64 18.16 4.15
C LEU A 23 -17.63 19.31 3.87
N LYS A 24 -18.46 19.72 4.82
CA LYS A 24 -19.44 20.80 4.66
C LYS A 24 -18.98 22.13 5.23
N MET A 25 -18.23 22.13 6.33
CA MET A 25 -17.51 23.33 6.78
C MET A 25 -16.54 23.82 5.70
N ALA A 26 -15.85 22.89 5.02
CA ALA A 26 -15.08 23.13 3.80
C ALA A 26 -15.84 23.95 2.76
N TYR A 27 -17.05 23.52 2.37
CA TYR A 27 -17.85 24.24 1.38
C TYR A 27 -18.37 25.59 1.90
N ALA A 28 -18.49 25.78 3.21
CA ALA A 28 -18.84 27.07 3.81
C ALA A 28 -17.69 28.08 3.73
N ASP A 29 -16.44 27.62 3.80
CA ASP A 29 -15.26 28.42 3.53
C ASP A 29 -15.13 28.70 2.02
N THR A 30 -15.31 27.69 1.16
CA THR A 30 -15.30 27.88 -0.31
C THR A 30 -16.39 28.83 -0.79
N LEU A 31 -17.59 28.82 -0.19
CA LEU A 31 -18.66 29.76 -0.50
C LEU A 31 -18.23 31.21 -0.21
N ARG A 32 -17.61 31.47 0.95
CA ARG A 32 -17.06 32.80 1.29
C ARG A 32 -15.99 33.25 0.30
N ASP A 33 -15.10 32.35 -0.10
CA ASP A 33 -14.08 32.60 -1.13
C ASP A 33 -14.70 32.99 -2.49
N VAL A 34 -15.82 32.38 -2.87
CA VAL A 34 -16.59 32.70 -4.08
C VAL A 34 -17.26 34.08 -3.93
N GLU A 35 -17.82 34.40 -2.77
CA GLU A 35 -18.45 35.70 -2.47
C GLU A 35 -17.45 36.87 -2.48
N ASP A 36 -16.25 36.67 -1.94
CA ASP A 36 -15.16 37.65 -1.99
C ASP A 36 -14.68 37.89 -3.42
N ARG A 37 -14.53 36.82 -4.23
CA ARG A 37 -14.19 36.94 -5.66
C ARG A 37 -15.30 37.64 -6.44
N MET A 38 -16.57 37.32 -6.18
CA MET A 38 -17.73 38.02 -6.76
C MET A 38 -17.68 39.51 -6.43
N SER A 39 -17.38 39.88 -5.18
CA SER A 39 -17.24 41.28 -4.75
C SER A 39 -16.11 41.99 -5.52
N GLY A 40 -14.96 41.33 -5.70
CA GLY A 40 -13.85 41.85 -6.50
C GLY A 40 -14.19 42.05 -7.99
N TYR A 41 -14.88 41.09 -8.62
CA TYR A 41 -15.35 41.26 -10.00
C TYR A 41 -16.45 42.32 -10.12
N PHE A 42 -17.37 42.41 -9.15
CA PHE A 42 -18.42 43.42 -9.11
C PHE A 42 -17.83 44.85 -9.01
N ALA A 43 -16.80 45.04 -8.20
CA ALA A 43 -16.06 46.31 -8.12
C ALA A 43 -15.43 46.70 -9.47
N ARG A 44 -14.85 45.73 -10.19
CA ARG A 44 -14.32 45.96 -11.55
C ARG A 44 -15.41 46.30 -12.57
N ILE A 45 -16.54 45.60 -12.56
CA ILE A 45 -17.71 45.89 -13.42
C ILE A 45 -18.27 47.28 -13.13
N THR A 46 -18.30 47.68 -11.85
CA THR A 46 -18.76 49.02 -11.44
C THR A 46 -17.79 50.11 -11.92
N ALA A 47 -16.48 49.87 -11.85
CA ALA A 47 -15.46 50.80 -12.33
C ALA A 47 -15.35 50.85 -13.87
N ASN A 48 -15.63 49.74 -14.57
CA ASN A 48 -15.68 49.65 -16.02
C ASN A 48 -16.83 48.72 -16.45
N PRO A 49 -18.01 49.27 -16.80
CA PRO A 49 -19.18 48.49 -17.23
C PRO A 49 -18.97 47.67 -18.51
N ASN A 50 -17.87 47.90 -19.25
CA ASN A 50 -17.50 47.16 -20.45
C ASN A 50 -16.37 46.13 -20.20
N ASP A 51 -16.01 45.85 -18.94
CA ASP A 51 -15.07 44.77 -18.59
C ASP A 51 -15.74 43.39 -18.76
N THR A 52 -15.88 42.95 -20.02
CA THR A 52 -16.52 41.69 -20.41
C THR A 52 -15.89 40.47 -19.71
N SER A 53 -14.61 40.56 -19.36
CA SER A 53 -13.90 39.52 -18.59
C SER A 53 -14.41 39.45 -17.15
N ALA A 54 -14.50 40.59 -16.46
CA ALA A 54 -15.08 40.64 -15.12
C ALA A 54 -16.57 40.25 -15.12
N ILE A 55 -17.36 40.66 -16.12
CA ILE A 55 -18.78 40.26 -16.26
C ILE A 55 -18.92 38.74 -16.41
N TYR A 56 -18.10 38.12 -17.27
CA TYR A 56 -18.11 36.67 -17.46
C TYR A 56 -17.72 35.92 -16.18
N GLN A 57 -16.62 36.35 -15.53
CA GLN A 57 -16.17 35.73 -14.28
C GLN A 57 -17.18 35.91 -13.14
N TYR A 58 -17.79 37.09 -13.00
CA TYR A 58 -18.84 37.32 -11.99
C TYR A 58 -20.03 36.38 -12.18
N ARG A 59 -20.53 36.22 -13.42
CA ARG A 59 -21.64 35.29 -13.72
C ARG A 59 -21.27 33.83 -13.46
N TYR A 60 -20.03 33.44 -13.74
CA TYR A 60 -19.51 32.12 -13.44
C TYR A 60 -19.47 31.84 -11.93
N GLN A 61 -18.91 32.77 -11.15
CA GLN A 61 -18.89 32.68 -9.69
C GLN A 61 -20.30 32.69 -9.08
N GLN A 62 -21.23 33.48 -9.64
CA GLN A 62 -22.64 33.51 -9.20
C GLN A 62 -23.37 32.17 -9.43
N ALA A 63 -23.09 31.48 -10.53
CA ALA A 63 -23.62 30.14 -10.78
C ALA A 63 -23.01 29.10 -9.81
N LEU A 64 -21.73 29.25 -9.45
CA LEU A 64 -21.04 28.42 -8.47
C LEU A 64 -21.57 28.65 -7.04
N GLN A 65 -21.84 29.91 -6.66
CA GLN A 65 -22.43 30.28 -5.36
C GLN A 65 -23.77 29.57 -5.13
N GLY A 66 -24.67 29.60 -6.11
CA GLY A 66 -25.97 28.93 -6.02
C GLY A 66 -25.85 27.41 -5.81
N GLN A 67 -24.91 26.75 -6.49
CA GLN A 67 -24.66 25.32 -6.33
C GLN A 67 -24.04 24.95 -4.97
N LEU A 68 -23.31 25.87 -4.33
CA LEU A 68 -22.72 25.67 -3.02
C LEU A 68 -23.75 25.91 -1.89
N GLN A 69 -24.63 26.92 -2.05
CA GLN A 69 -25.64 27.27 -1.05
C GLN A 69 -26.65 26.15 -0.80
N ASP A 70 -27.23 25.57 -1.87
CA ASP A 70 -28.20 24.46 -1.80
C ASP A 70 -27.69 23.24 -1.00
N ILE A 71 -26.37 23.09 -0.92
CA ILE A 71 -25.67 21.96 -0.29
C ILE A 71 -25.33 22.26 1.18
N LEU A 72 -25.13 23.53 1.52
CA LEU A 72 -24.82 24.01 2.87
C LEU A 72 -26.03 24.02 3.79
N ASP A 73 -27.20 24.36 3.27
CA ASP A 73 -28.45 24.56 4.03
C ASP A 73 -29.00 23.28 4.72
N ASN A 74 -28.30 22.13 4.61
CA ASN A 74 -28.84 20.83 4.99
C ASN A 74 -28.23 20.15 6.24
N LEU A 75 -27.01 20.46 6.74
CA LEU A 75 -26.33 19.58 7.72
C LEU A 75 -25.38 20.24 8.77
N HIS A 76 -25.44 19.79 10.03
CA HIS A 76 -24.61 20.23 11.18
C HIS A 76 -23.83 19.07 11.90
N GLN A 77 -22.71 19.41 12.57
CA GLN A 77 -21.86 18.68 13.60
C GLN A 77 -21.23 17.27 13.28
N GLU A 78 -20.03 16.84 13.73
CA GLU A 78 -18.81 17.49 14.32
C GLU A 78 -17.46 16.95 13.68
N ASN A 79 -16.23 17.12 14.23
CA ASN A 79 -15.00 17.29 13.39
C ASN A 79 -13.78 16.31 13.52
N TYR A 80 -13.08 16.09 12.37
CA TYR A 80 -11.69 15.58 12.15
C TYR A 80 -10.88 16.60 11.28
N GLN A 81 -9.55 16.48 11.14
CA GLN A 81 -8.74 17.49 10.41
C GLN A 81 -8.27 17.09 8.99
N THR A 82 -7.66 15.92 8.78
CA THR A 82 -7.17 15.49 7.44
C THR A 82 -7.76 14.17 6.94
N ILE A 83 -7.62 13.90 5.63
CA ILE A 83 -7.96 12.60 5.02
C ILE A 83 -7.06 11.46 5.52
N SER A 84 -5.80 11.75 5.82
CA SER A 84 -4.86 10.77 6.35
C SER A 84 -5.33 10.28 7.72
N ASP A 85 -5.68 11.21 8.61
CA ASP A 85 -6.15 10.90 9.96
C ASP A 85 -7.41 10.03 9.90
N TYR A 86 -8.37 10.37 9.03
CA TYR A 86 -9.58 9.57 8.87
C TYR A 86 -9.32 8.16 8.34
N LEU A 87 -8.48 7.99 7.30
CA LEU A 87 -8.23 6.67 6.74
C LEU A 87 -7.36 5.81 7.67
N ASN A 88 -6.39 6.41 8.37
CA ASN A 88 -5.67 5.74 9.47
C ASN A 88 -6.64 5.29 10.55
N HIS A 89 -7.51 6.18 11.03
CA HIS A 89 -8.48 5.85 12.09
C HIS A 89 -9.53 4.82 11.63
N SER A 90 -9.97 4.88 10.37
CA SER A 90 -10.86 3.87 9.75
C SER A 90 -10.21 2.50 9.71
N TYR A 91 -8.89 2.44 9.44
CA TYR A 91 -8.13 1.20 9.49
C TYR A 91 -7.97 0.73 10.95
N GLU A 92 -7.52 1.59 11.85
CA GLU A 92 -7.32 1.26 13.27
C GLU A 92 -8.61 0.73 13.92
N ASN A 93 -9.73 1.44 13.76
CA ASN A 93 -11.03 1.02 14.30
C ASN A 93 -11.56 -0.24 13.60
N GLY A 94 -11.28 -0.43 12.30
CA GLY A 94 -11.62 -1.67 11.59
C GLY A 94 -10.85 -2.88 12.15
N TYR A 95 -9.54 -2.75 12.33
CA TYR A 95 -8.67 -3.81 12.87
C TYR A 95 -9.01 -4.09 14.34
N LEU A 96 -9.03 -3.07 15.20
CA LEU A 96 -9.32 -3.20 16.62
C LEU A 96 -10.75 -3.69 16.87
N GLY A 97 -11.71 -3.28 16.03
CA GLY A 97 -13.09 -3.76 16.09
C GLY A 97 -13.21 -5.25 15.78
N ALA A 98 -12.48 -5.75 14.77
CA ALA A 98 -12.41 -7.19 14.50
C ALA A 98 -11.72 -7.96 15.63
N MET A 99 -10.63 -7.43 16.20
CA MET A 99 -9.95 -8.05 17.34
C MET A 99 -10.80 -8.09 18.62
N TYR A 100 -11.57 -7.02 18.88
CA TYR A 100 -12.52 -6.96 19.98
C TYR A 100 -13.61 -8.04 19.83
N ASP A 101 -14.17 -8.21 18.64
CA ASP A 101 -15.17 -9.24 18.38
C ASP A 101 -14.60 -10.67 18.53
N ILE A 102 -13.40 -10.93 17.98
CA ILE A 102 -12.65 -12.19 18.19
C ILE A 102 -12.48 -12.51 19.69
N HIS A 103 -12.16 -11.50 20.52
CA HIS A 103 -12.12 -11.66 21.99
C HIS A 103 -13.49 -11.99 22.58
N ARG A 104 -14.55 -11.31 22.14
CA ARG A 104 -15.93 -11.53 22.61
C ARG A 104 -16.47 -12.91 22.24
N GLN A 105 -15.95 -13.52 21.18
CA GLN A 105 -16.23 -14.91 20.77
C GLN A 105 -15.37 -15.96 21.50
N GLY A 106 -14.49 -15.52 22.42
CA GLY A 106 -13.73 -16.39 23.32
C GLY A 106 -12.31 -16.70 22.87
N ILE A 107 -11.74 -15.96 21.90
CA ILE A 107 -10.35 -16.14 21.47
C ILE A 107 -9.46 -14.98 22.00
N PRO A 108 -8.70 -15.18 23.08
CA PRO A 108 -7.98 -14.10 23.77
C PRO A 108 -6.61 -13.79 23.12
N ILE A 109 -6.59 -13.48 21.83
CA ILE A 109 -5.36 -13.27 21.06
C ILE A 109 -5.05 -11.77 20.94
N ILE A 110 -3.79 -11.36 21.02
CA ILE A 110 -3.42 -9.96 20.78
C ILE A 110 -2.37 -9.93 19.67
N THR A 111 -2.72 -9.31 18.55
CA THR A 111 -1.83 -9.11 17.40
C THR A 111 -1.63 -7.62 17.17
N PRO A 112 -0.39 -7.16 16.90
CA PRO A 112 -0.12 -5.76 16.60
C PRO A 112 -0.66 -5.40 15.22
N ILE A 113 -1.10 -4.15 15.05
CA ILE A 113 -1.37 -3.59 13.73
C ILE A 113 -0.06 -3.53 12.95
N ASN A 114 0.03 -4.30 11.86
CA ASN A 114 1.15 -4.17 10.92
C ASN A 114 1.01 -2.84 10.15
N GLN A 115 1.97 -1.94 10.35
CA GLN A 115 2.01 -0.62 9.71
C GLN A 115 2.14 -0.70 8.17
N GLU A 116 2.75 -1.75 7.63
CA GLU A 116 2.78 -1.99 6.19
C GLU A 116 1.40 -2.32 5.65
N ASN A 117 0.56 -3.01 6.43
CA ASN A 117 -0.83 -3.28 6.07
C ASN A 117 -1.67 -1.98 6.13
N VAL A 118 -1.43 -1.10 7.12
CA VAL A 118 -2.04 0.25 7.19
C VAL A 118 -1.70 1.05 5.93
N VAL A 119 -0.40 1.18 5.63
CA VAL A 119 0.09 1.92 4.46
C VAL A 119 -0.46 1.27 3.18
N ARG A 120 -0.44 -0.06 3.04
CA ARG A 120 -1.05 -0.78 1.91
C ARG A 120 -2.54 -0.46 1.76
N ALA A 121 -3.33 -0.58 2.82
CA ALA A 121 -4.76 -0.35 2.77
C ALA A 121 -5.12 1.05 2.25
N ILE A 122 -4.35 2.04 2.69
CA ILE A 122 -4.52 3.46 2.34
C ILE A 122 -3.97 3.77 0.94
N THR A 123 -2.84 3.18 0.54
CA THR A 123 -2.11 3.53 -0.70
C THR A 123 -2.42 2.65 -1.91
N ILE A 124 -2.52 1.33 -1.75
CA ILE A 124 -2.52 0.37 -2.88
C ILE A 124 -3.84 0.39 -3.67
N ASN A 125 -4.93 0.93 -3.13
CA ASN A 125 -6.24 0.76 -3.75
C ASN A 125 -7.22 1.95 -3.63
N SER A 126 -6.79 3.19 -3.87
CA SER A 126 -7.72 4.30 -4.22
C SER A 126 -8.37 4.13 -5.61
N LYS A 127 -8.59 2.88 -6.03
CA LYS A 127 -9.17 2.46 -7.32
C LYS A 127 -10.69 2.63 -7.29
N ILE A 128 -11.13 3.88 -7.13
CA ILE A 128 -12.47 4.36 -7.46
C ILE A 128 -12.73 3.97 -8.92
N SER A 129 -13.48 2.89 -9.10
CA SER A 129 -13.29 2.01 -10.24
C SER A 129 -13.94 2.54 -11.54
N VAL A 130 -13.38 2.07 -12.66
CA VAL A 130 -13.41 2.69 -14.00
C VAL A 130 -14.79 3.21 -14.49
N PRO A 131 -15.93 2.51 -14.28
CA PRO A 131 -17.27 2.97 -14.67
C PRO A 131 -17.92 4.15 -13.94
N MET A 132 -17.37 4.72 -12.85
CA MET A 132 -18.01 5.92 -12.23
C MET A 132 -18.09 7.11 -13.22
N TYR A 133 -17.12 7.18 -14.13
CA TYR A 133 -16.87 8.33 -15.00
C TYR A 133 -17.73 8.33 -16.28
N THR A 134 -18.33 7.20 -16.65
CA THR A 134 -19.17 7.06 -17.86
C THR A 134 -20.44 7.92 -17.83
N ARG A 135 -20.81 8.49 -16.67
CA ARG A 135 -21.96 9.40 -16.50
C ARG A 135 -21.59 10.88 -16.27
N LEU A 136 -20.30 11.24 -16.26
CA LEU A 136 -19.83 12.59 -15.90
C LEU A 136 -19.24 13.41 -17.07
N GLY A 137 -19.00 12.81 -18.23
CA GLY A 137 -18.72 13.54 -19.48
C GLY A 137 -17.37 14.26 -19.59
N THR A 138 -16.41 13.97 -18.70
CA THR A 138 -15.09 14.62 -18.65
C THR A 138 -13.95 13.62 -18.94
N ASP A 139 -12.78 14.10 -19.36
CA ASP A 139 -11.61 13.26 -19.69
C ASP A 139 -11.20 12.38 -18.50
N ILE A 140 -11.36 11.07 -18.72
CA ILE A 140 -11.36 10.03 -17.71
C ILE A 140 -9.98 9.82 -17.09
N ASN A 141 -8.89 10.06 -17.82
CA ASN A 141 -7.54 9.81 -17.30
C ASN A 141 -6.98 11.03 -16.56
N LEU A 142 -7.38 12.23 -16.96
CA LEU A 142 -7.08 13.46 -16.23
C LEU A 142 -7.78 13.46 -14.86
N LEU A 143 -9.05 13.05 -14.81
CA LEU A 143 -9.84 12.93 -13.58
C LEU A 143 -9.21 11.96 -12.55
N LYS A 144 -8.84 10.75 -12.99
CA LYS A 144 -8.19 9.74 -12.13
C LYS A 144 -6.92 10.28 -11.50
N THR A 145 -6.05 10.86 -12.33
CA THR A 145 -4.74 11.40 -11.91
C THR A 145 -4.89 12.64 -11.03
N ALA A 146 -5.94 13.44 -11.24
CA ALA A 146 -6.30 14.54 -10.36
C ALA A 146 -6.80 14.05 -9.00
N ILE A 147 -7.78 13.14 -8.93
CA ILE A 147 -8.35 12.67 -7.66
C ILE A 147 -7.32 11.88 -6.84
N ALA A 148 -6.74 10.81 -7.40
CA ALA A 148 -5.73 10.03 -6.71
C ALA A 148 -4.51 10.90 -6.36
N GLY A 149 -4.12 11.80 -7.27
CA GLY A 149 -3.03 12.75 -7.03
C GLY A 149 -3.32 13.75 -5.92
N GLU A 150 -4.52 14.33 -5.82
CA GLU A 150 -4.88 15.28 -4.77
C GLU A 150 -5.14 14.60 -3.42
N VAL A 151 -5.70 13.39 -3.40
CA VAL A 151 -5.80 12.57 -2.19
C VAL A 151 -4.40 12.23 -1.67
N THR A 152 -3.52 11.70 -2.53
CA THR A 152 -2.14 11.36 -2.15
C THR A 152 -1.32 12.61 -1.79
N ARG A 153 -1.48 13.74 -2.51
CA ARG A 153 -0.88 15.03 -2.11
C ARG A 153 -1.44 15.52 -0.78
N GLY A 154 -2.73 15.33 -0.53
CA GLY A 154 -3.39 15.72 0.72
C GLY A 154 -2.82 14.95 1.92
N ILE A 155 -2.72 13.63 1.79
CA ILE A 155 -2.07 12.73 2.76
C ILE A 155 -0.61 13.16 2.99
N ALA A 156 0.18 13.30 1.91
CA ALA A 156 1.61 13.60 1.98
C ALA A 156 1.97 15.02 2.49
N SER A 157 0.99 15.94 2.54
CA SER A 157 1.19 17.32 3.01
C SER A 157 0.45 17.66 4.31
N GLY A 158 -0.31 16.72 4.88
CA GLY A 158 -1.22 17.01 5.99
C GLY A 158 -2.29 18.05 5.62
N SER A 159 -2.70 18.12 4.34
CA SER A 159 -3.71 19.08 3.90
C SER A 159 -5.03 18.86 4.62
N MET A 160 -5.66 19.96 5.03
CA MET A 160 -7.03 19.96 5.52
C MET A 160 -7.96 19.41 4.43
N TRP A 161 -9.03 18.73 4.84
CA TRP A 161 -9.93 18.08 3.89
C TRP A 161 -10.48 19.06 2.82
N HIS A 162 -10.77 20.31 3.22
CA HIS A 162 -11.30 21.32 2.31
C HIS A 162 -10.39 21.60 1.12
N ASP A 163 -9.07 21.63 1.34
CA ASP A 163 -8.10 21.88 0.28
C ASP A 163 -8.03 20.72 -0.71
N VAL A 164 -8.11 19.48 -0.20
CA VAL A 164 -8.15 18.28 -1.04
C VAL A 164 -9.42 18.28 -1.88
N ALA A 165 -10.59 18.53 -1.27
CA ALA A 165 -11.86 18.56 -1.97
C ALA A 165 -11.98 19.72 -2.99
N SER A 166 -11.49 20.92 -2.65
CA SER A 166 -11.47 22.06 -3.58
C SER A 166 -10.51 21.79 -4.73
N ARG A 167 -9.26 21.36 -4.47
CA ARG A 167 -8.31 21.05 -5.54
C ARG A 167 -8.77 19.90 -6.44
N ILE A 168 -9.56 18.96 -5.93
CA ILE A 168 -10.27 17.97 -6.75
C ILE A 168 -11.32 18.67 -7.62
N ALA A 169 -12.26 19.42 -7.03
CA ALA A 169 -13.31 20.11 -7.77
C ALA A 169 -12.74 21.06 -8.86
N ASP A 170 -11.75 21.88 -8.50
CA ASP A 170 -11.06 22.84 -9.38
C ASP A 170 -10.36 22.15 -10.57
N LYS A 171 -9.76 20.96 -10.36
CA LYS A 171 -9.06 20.20 -11.42
C LYS A 171 -9.96 19.30 -12.25
N THR A 172 -11.18 19.02 -11.81
CA THR A 172 -12.03 17.98 -12.41
C THR A 172 -13.41 18.45 -12.84
N GLY A 173 -13.88 19.60 -12.38
CA GLY A 173 -15.25 20.09 -12.62
C GLY A 173 -16.34 19.26 -11.95
N ILE A 174 -15.99 18.35 -11.03
CA ILE A 174 -16.94 17.44 -10.38
C ILE A 174 -17.61 18.15 -9.19
N SER A 175 -18.93 17.98 -9.05
CA SER A 175 -19.67 18.46 -7.88
C SER A 175 -19.27 17.79 -6.55
N SER A 176 -19.32 18.58 -5.49
CA SER A 176 -19.08 18.23 -4.07
C SER A 176 -19.72 16.91 -3.60
N TYR A 177 -20.91 16.61 -4.11
CA TYR A 177 -21.63 15.37 -3.85
C TYR A 177 -20.82 14.10 -4.19
N ASN A 178 -20.02 14.14 -5.25
CA ASN A 178 -19.15 13.02 -5.62
C ASN A 178 -17.88 12.93 -4.76
N ALA A 179 -17.35 14.06 -4.26
CA ALA A 179 -16.23 14.04 -3.30
C ALA A 179 -16.64 13.37 -1.98
N MET A 180 -17.84 13.66 -1.47
CA MET A 180 -18.42 12.95 -0.32
C MET A 180 -18.60 11.45 -0.59
N ARG A 181 -19.06 11.08 -1.79
CA ARG A 181 -19.20 9.67 -2.20
C ARG A 181 -17.87 8.92 -2.23
N ILE A 182 -16.82 9.56 -2.72
CA ILE A 182 -15.46 9.00 -2.76
C ILE A 182 -14.94 8.75 -1.34
N ALA A 183 -15.02 9.76 -0.46
CA ALA A 183 -14.59 9.66 0.93
C ALA A 183 -15.21 8.47 1.69
N ARG A 184 -16.53 8.28 1.51
CA ARG A 184 -17.30 7.18 2.11
C ARG A 184 -16.90 5.81 1.55
N THR A 185 -16.70 5.74 0.23
CA THR A 185 -16.34 4.49 -0.45
C THR A 185 -14.93 4.04 -0.04
N GLU A 186 -13.96 4.95 0.02
CA GLU A 186 -12.59 4.63 0.43
C GLU A 186 -12.49 4.32 1.94
N GLY A 187 -13.17 5.08 2.81
CA GLY A 187 -13.21 4.77 4.25
C GLY A 187 -13.77 3.38 4.52
N HIS A 188 -14.89 3.03 3.87
CA HIS A 188 -15.50 1.71 3.98
C HIS A 188 -14.58 0.58 3.48
N ARG A 189 -13.91 0.78 2.33
CA ARG A 189 -12.94 -0.19 1.79
C ARG A 189 -11.74 -0.39 2.72
N VAL A 190 -11.15 0.69 3.23
CA VAL A 190 -10.00 0.66 4.15
C VAL A 190 -10.35 -0.08 5.45
N GLN A 191 -11.54 0.19 5.99
CA GLN A 191 -12.11 -0.48 7.15
C GLN A 191 -12.32 -1.99 6.93
N CYS A 192 -12.98 -2.39 5.84
CA CYS A 192 -13.19 -3.82 5.54
C CYS A 192 -11.86 -4.56 5.28
N ASN A 193 -10.88 -3.89 4.65
CA ASN A 193 -9.53 -4.42 4.51
C ASN A 193 -8.84 -4.61 5.87
N ALA A 194 -8.98 -3.66 6.80
CA ALA A 194 -8.40 -3.75 8.13
C ALA A 194 -9.00 -4.90 8.95
N GLN A 195 -10.31 -5.15 8.81
CA GLN A 195 -10.97 -6.32 9.39
C GLN A 195 -10.40 -7.62 8.78
N TYR A 196 -10.16 -7.67 7.47
CA TYR A 196 -9.54 -8.81 6.80
C TYR A 196 -8.09 -9.06 7.25
N ASP A 197 -7.26 -8.01 7.30
CA ASP A 197 -5.88 -8.06 7.82
C ASP A 197 -5.84 -8.50 9.30
N ALA A 198 -6.83 -8.13 10.12
CA ALA A 198 -6.98 -8.63 11.49
C ALA A 198 -7.31 -10.14 11.54
N CYS A 199 -8.24 -10.61 10.70
CA CYS A 199 -8.57 -12.03 10.60
C CYS A 199 -7.38 -12.87 10.13
N GLN A 200 -6.58 -12.35 9.19
CA GLN A 200 -5.33 -12.98 8.75
C GLN A 200 -4.31 -13.06 9.90
N SER A 201 -4.08 -11.95 10.61
CA SER A 201 -3.22 -11.90 11.80
C SER A 201 -3.67 -12.92 12.86
N ALA A 202 -5.00 -13.07 13.02
CA ALA A 202 -5.60 -13.99 13.97
C ALA A 202 -5.35 -15.45 13.61
N LYS A 203 -5.61 -15.83 12.36
CA LYS A 203 -5.38 -17.20 11.86
C LYS A 203 -3.89 -17.58 11.90
N GLN A 204 -2.99 -16.65 11.57
CA GLN A 204 -1.55 -16.82 11.72
C GLN A 204 -1.12 -17.05 13.18
N SER A 205 -1.84 -16.45 14.12
CA SER A 205 -1.65 -16.64 15.58
C SER A 205 -2.35 -17.89 16.14
N GLY A 206 -2.90 -18.76 15.27
CA GLY A 206 -3.55 -20.01 15.66
C GLY A 206 -5.04 -19.90 16.01
N ALA A 207 -5.70 -18.77 15.74
CA ALA A 207 -7.15 -18.65 15.95
C ALA A 207 -7.95 -19.39 14.86
N ASP A 208 -8.91 -20.21 15.26
CA ASP A 208 -9.83 -20.88 14.34
C ASP A 208 -11.04 -19.99 14.01
N VAL A 209 -10.82 -19.07 13.06
CA VAL A 209 -11.80 -18.09 12.59
C VAL A 209 -12.07 -18.22 11.09
N VAL A 210 -13.31 -17.91 10.72
CA VAL A 210 -13.77 -17.78 9.32
C VAL A 210 -14.36 -16.39 9.09
N ASN A 211 -14.36 -15.95 7.83
CA ASN A 211 -14.98 -14.70 7.42
C ASN A 211 -16.44 -14.94 7.01
N GLN A 212 -17.33 -14.01 7.37
CA GLN A 212 -18.73 -13.98 6.97
C GLN A 212 -19.08 -12.63 6.32
N TRP A 213 -19.83 -12.67 5.22
CA TRP A 213 -20.33 -11.47 4.56
C TRP A 213 -21.69 -11.04 5.13
N ASP A 214 -21.79 -9.87 5.77
CA ASP A 214 -23.04 -9.36 6.35
C ASP A 214 -23.56 -8.14 5.58
N SER A 215 -24.44 -8.39 4.63
CA SER A 215 -25.12 -7.33 3.87
C SER A 215 -26.18 -6.60 4.70
N THR A 216 -26.40 -5.30 4.41
CA THR A 216 -27.37 -4.45 5.12
C THR A 216 -28.84 -4.90 4.96
N MET A 217 -29.15 -5.70 3.92
CA MET A 217 -30.47 -6.29 3.62
C MET A 217 -31.65 -5.31 3.49
N ASP A 218 -31.38 -4.02 3.22
CA ASP A 218 -32.42 -3.03 2.91
C ASP A 218 -32.75 -2.97 1.40
N ASN A 219 -33.73 -2.14 1.04
CA ASN A 219 -34.15 -1.93 -0.36
C ASN A 219 -33.07 -1.30 -1.26
N ARG A 220 -31.98 -0.76 -0.69
CA ARG A 220 -30.83 -0.16 -1.39
C ARG A 220 -29.65 -1.11 -1.54
N THR A 221 -29.68 -2.26 -0.85
CA THR A 221 -28.73 -3.36 -1.05
C THR A 221 -28.91 -3.91 -2.47
N ARG A 222 -27.85 -4.44 -3.07
CA ARG A 222 -27.88 -5.05 -4.41
C ARG A 222 -28.33 -6.50 -4.34
N ASP A 223 -28.83 -7.07 -5.43
CA ASP A 223 -29.22 -8.50 -5.45
C ASP A 223 -28.02 -9.45 -5.33
N THR A 224 -26.90 -9.11 -5.96
CA THR A 224 -25.59 -9.76 -5.76
C THR A 224 -25.19 -9.76 -4.28
N HIS A 225 -25.21 -8.60 -3.63
CA HIS A 225 -24.89 -8.47 -2.20
C HIS A 225 -25.93 -9.15 -1.30
N ARG A 226 -27.23 -9.13 -1.63
CA ARG A 226 -28.27 -9.89 -0.90
C ARG A 226 -27.99 -11.39 -0.95
N ARG A 227 -27.50 -11.92 -2.08
CA ARG A 227 -27.14 -13.34 -2.26
C ARG A 227 -25.81 -13.71 -1.59
N LEU A 228 -24.92 -12.75 -1.37
CA LEU A 228 -23.72 -12.91 -0.54
C LEU A 228 -24.01 -12.90 0.96
N HIS A 229 -25.16 -12.39 1.42
CA HIS A 229 -25.48 -12.29 2.85
C HIS A 229 -25.43 -13.66 3.53
N GLY A 230 -24.65 -13.76 4.61
CA GLY A 230 -24.40 -14.99 5.35
C GLY A 230 -23.40 -15.95 4.68
N GLN A 231 -22.84 -15.63 3.51
CA GLN A 231 -21.80 -16.47 2.90
C GLN A 231 -20.59 -16.58 3.84
N LEU A 232 -20.20 -17.81 4.15
CA LEU A 232 -19.03 -18.14 4.96
C LEU A 232 -17.85 -18.57 4.07
N ARG A 233 -16.66 -18.09 4.41
CA ARG A 233 -15.39 -18.41 3.74
C ARG A 233 -14.28 -18.57 4.75
N GLU A 234 -13.38 -19.51 4.50
CA GLU A 234 -12.10 -19.59 5.22
C GLU A 234 -11.32 -18.28 5.07
N VAL A 235 -10.70 -17.80 6.14
CA VAL A 235 -9.75 -16.67 6.05
C VAL A 235 -8.63 -17.06 5.07
N GLY A 236 -8.39 -16.21 4.07
CA GLY A 236 -7.50 -16.46 2.93
C GLY A 236 -8.21 -16.85 1.63
N TYR A 237 -9.52 -17.10 1.66
CA TYR A 237 -10.32 -17.41 0.48
C TYR A 237 -11.33 -16.29 0.19
N PRO A 238 -11.53 -15.93 -1.09
CA PRO A 238 -12.47 -14.88 -1.44
C PRO A 238 -13.92 -15.33 -1.33
N PHE A 239 -14.80 -14.35 -1.10
CA PHE A 239 -16.22 -14.46 -1.36
C PHE A 239 -16.48 -14.51 -2.86
N GLU A 240 -17.53 -15.22 -3.28
CA GLU A 240 -17.80 -15.46 -4.70
C GLU A 240 -19.29 -15.34 -5.02
N ILE A 241 -19.61 -14.63 -6.12
CA ILE A 241 -20.95 -14.50 -6.66
C ILE A 241 -20.90 -14.34 -8.19
N ASP A 242 -21.67 -15.15 -8.92
CA ASP A 242 -21.83 -15.06 -10.39
C ASP A 242 -20.51 -14.98 -11.19
N GLY A 243 -19.44 -15.61 -10.71
CA GLY A 243 -18.10 -15.59 -11.33
C GLY A 243 -17.23 -14.38 -10.97
N MET A 244 -17.73 -13.46 -10.14
CA MET A 244 -16.97 -12.37 -9.52
C MET A 244 -16.51 -12.78 -8.13
N THR A 245 -15.34 -12.30 -7.71
CA THR A 245 -14.73 -12.62 -6.41
C THR A 245 -14.25 -11.37 -5.68
N ALA A 246 -14.24 -11.40 -4.34
CA ALA A 246 -13.69 -10.35 -3.48
C ALA A 246 -13.25 -10.90 -2.13
N ASP A 247 -12.13 -10.43 -1.59
CA ASP A 247 -11.63 -10.85 -0.27
C ASP A 247 -12.49 -10.31 0.90
N TYR A 248 -13.10 -9.14 0.69
CA TYR A 248 -13.94 -8.43 1.67
C TYR A 248 -14.87 -7.43 0.96
N PRO A 249 -15.89 -6.87 1.66
CA PRO A 249 -16.80 -5.88 1.07
C PRO A 249 -16.10 -4.62 0.55
N GLY A 250 -16.44 -4.22 -0.67
CA GLY A 250 -15.82 -3.09 -1.36
C GLY A 250 -14.51 -3.41 -2.09
N ALA A 251 -14.18 -4.69 -2.29
CA ALA A 251 -12.97 -5.14 -2.98
C ALA A 251 -13.19 -6.02 -4.22
N PHE A 252 -14.33 -5.92 -4.91
CA PHE A 252 -14.49 -6.57 -6.23
C PHE A 252 -13.60 -5.94 -7.31
N GLY A 253 -13.20 -4.67 -7.13
CA GLY A 253 -12.58 -3.86 -8.18
C GLY A 253 -13.60 -3.39 -9.24
N ILE A 254 -14.90 -3.59 -8.98
CA ILE A 254 -16.02 -3.35 -9.89
C ILE A 254 -16.97 -2.36 -9.20
N PRO A 255 -17.17 -1.12 -9.71
CA PRO A 255 -17.87 -0.08 -8.97
C PRO A 255 -19.38 -0.30 -8.93
N SER A 256 -19.92 -1.12 -9.85
CA SER A 256 -21.31 -1.54 -9.76
C SER A 256 -21.59 -2.26 -8.46
N GLU A 257 -20.59 -2.95 -7.88
CA GLU A 257 -20.64 -3.66 -6.60
C GLU A 257 -20.03 -2.82 -5.44
N ASP A 258 -18.87 -2.20 -5.66
CA ASP A 258 -18.10 -1.56 -4.57
C ASP A 258 -18.65 -0.19 -4.10
N ILE A 259 -19.08 0.69 -5.02
CA ILE A 259 -19.45 2.08 -4.66
C ILE A 259 -20.70 2.09 -3.78
N HIS A 260 -20.71 2.87 -2.70
CA HIS A 260 -21.78 2.85 -1.68
C HIS A 260 -22.08 1.43 -1.12
N CYS A 261 -21.13 0.49 -1.18
CA CYS A 261 -21.24 -0.71 -0.36
C CYS A 261 -21.37 -0.31 1.13
N ARG A 262 -22.18 -1.07 1.87
CA ARG A 262 -22.46 -0.93 3.31
C ARG A 262 -22.57 -2.32 3.97
N CYS A 263 -21.98 -3.32 3.34
CA CYS A 263 -21.95 -4.68 3.86
C CYS A 263 -20.72 -4.79 4.74
N ALA A 264 -20.82 -5.38 5.93
CA ALA A 264 -19.68 -5.56 6.81
C ALA A 264 -19.01 -6.91 6.53
N MET A 265 -17.70 -7.00 6.80
CA MET A 265 -17.08 -8.29 7.04
C MET A 265 -17.19 -8.61 8.54
N LEU A 266 -17.72 -9.77 8.87
CA LEU A 266 -17.70 -10.32 10.22
C LEU A 266 -16.68 -11.45 10.28
N GLN A 267 -16.01 -11.59 11.42
CA GLN A 267 -15.25 -12.80 11.77
C GLN A 267 -16.14 -13.67 12.64
N ARG A 268 -16.02 -14.98 12.48
CA ARG A 268 -16.76 -15.97 13.27
C ARG A 268 -15.80 -17.03 13.75
N ALA A 269 -15.73 -17.24 15.06
CA ALA A 269 -15.05 -18.40 15.63
C ALA A 269 -15.77 -19.67 15.16
N ARG A 270 -15.05 -20.68 14.68
CA ARG A 270 -15.69 -21.87 14.04
C ARG A 270 -16.66 -22.61 14.96
N TRP A 271 -16.36 -22.67 16.26
CA TRP A 271 -17.24 -23.26 17.27
C TRP A 271 -18.50 -22.44 17.58
N ALA A 272 -18.57 -21.19 17.14
CA ALA A 272 -19.73 -20.31 17.25
C ALA A 272 -20.63 -20.34 15.99
N LEU A 273 -20.38 -21.28 15.06
CA LEU A 273 -21.22 -21.55 13.90
C LEU A 273 -22.31 -22.58 14.28
N SER A 274 -23.51 -22.39 13.75
CA SER A 274 -24.57 -23.40 13.77
C SER A 274 -24.23 -24.61 12.88
N PRO A 275 -24.91 -25.76 13.05
CA PRO A 275 -24.69 -26.92 12.19
C PRO A 275 -24.87 -26.63 10.69
N ASP A 276 -25.84 -25.78 10.33
CA ASP A 276 -26.11 -25.41 8.94
C ASP A 276 -25.01 -24.48 8.37
N GLU A 277 -24.52 -23.52 9.18
CA GLU A 277 -23.35 -22.68 8.84
C GLU A 277 -22.06 -23.52 8.69
N LEU A 278 -21.86 -24.55 9.53
CA LEU A 278 -20.73 -25.46 9.41
C LEU A 278 -20.86 -26.36 8.16
N ALA A 279 -22.06 -26.84 7.86
CA ALA A 279 -22.35 -27.59 6.63
C ALA A 279 -22.13 -26.73 5.37
N GLN A 280 -22.32 -25.41 5.43
CA GLN A 280 -21.99 -24.50 4.34
C GLN A 280 -20.49 -24.49 4.02
N LEU A 281 -19.63 -24.48 5.04
CA LEU A 281 -18.17 -24.59 4.87
C LEU A 281 -17.73 -25.96 4.34
N GLN A 282 -18.42 -27.04 4.72
CA GLN A 282 -18.20 -28.37 4.13
C GLN A 282 -18.67 -28.47 2.67
N ASN A 283 -19.47 -27.51 2.20
CA ASN A 283 -20.06 -27.49 0.87
C ASN A 283 -19.30 -26.61 -0.13
N THR A 284 -18.13 -26.06 0.21
CA THR A 284 -17.29 -25.32 -0.77
C THR A 284 -16.74 -26.25 -1.85
N SER A 285 -16.27 -25.65 -2.94
CA SER A 285 -15.64 -26.35 -4.07
C SER A 285 -14.44 -27.19 -3.65
N GLU A 286 -13.66 -26.73 -2.68
CA GLU A 286 -12.43 -27.34 -2.20
C GLU A 286 -12.75 -28.52 -1.28
N ALA A 287 -13.65 -28.30 -0.31
CA ALA A 287 -14.12 -29.34 0.60
C ALA A 287 -14.79 -30.50 -0.16
N LYS A 288 -15.59 -30.19 -1.20
CA LYS A 288 -16.18 -31.19 -2.10
C LYS A 288 -15.14 -31.96 -2.92
N GLN A 289 -14.13 -31.28 -3.45
CA GLN A 289 -13.04 -31.93 -4.18
C GLN A 289 -12.24 -32.90 -3.30
N LEU A 290 -12.00 -32.55 -2.03
CA LEU A 290 -11.33 -33.43 -1.06
C LEU A 290 -12.23 -34.57 -0.57
N ALA A 291 -13.53 -34.33 -0.41
CA ALA A 291 -14.48 -35.37 0.04
C ALA A 291 -14.80 -36.42 -1.05
N GLN A 292 -14.43 -36.18 -2.31
CA GLN A 292 -14.71 -37.07 -3.45
C GLN A 292 -13.55 -38.01 -3.80
N THR A 293 -12.39 -37.89 -3.16
CA THR A 293 -11.21 -38.74 -3.44
C THR A 293 -11.41 -40.15 -2.89
N ALA A 294 -11.11 -41.17 -3.70
CA ALA A 294 -11.36 -42.57 -3.38
C ALA A 294 -10.36 -43.18 -2.38
N ASP A 295 -9.13 -42.67 -2.33
CA ASP A 295 -8.08 -43.13 -1.41
C ASP A 295 -7.17 -42.00 -0.92
N PHE A 296 -6.20 -42.37 -0.06
CA PHE A 296 -5.28 -41.42 0.57
C PHE A 296 -4.27 -40.78 -0.40
N GLU A 297 -3.85 -41.46 -1.46
CA GLU A 297 -2.93 -40.88 -2.44
C GLU A 297 -3.67 -39.91 -3.37
N GLU A 298 -4.92 -40.22 -3.76
CA GLU A 298 -5.77 -39.24 -4.44
C GLU A 298 -6.06 -38.02 -3.54
N PHE A 299 -6.41 -38.24 -2.27
CA PHE A 299 -6.59 -37.17 -1.28
C PHE A 299 -5.33 -36.30 -1.17
N LYS A 300 -4.15 -36.93 -0.98
CA LYS A 300 -2.86 -36.25 -0.81
C LYS A 300 -2.49 -35.41 -2.04
N ASN A 301 -2.62 -35.96 -3.24
CA ASN A 301 -2.35 -35.24 -4.47
C ASN A 301 -3.33 -34.06 -4.65
N LYS A 302 -4.62 -34.27 -4.37
CA LYS A 302 -5.64 -33.23 -4.48
C LYS A 302 -5.49 -32.13 -3.43
N TYR A 303 -5.10 -32.50 -2.21
CA TYR A 303 -4.79 -31.58 -1.12
C TYR A 303 -3.60 -30.69 -1.47
N LEU A 304 -2.51 -31.28 -1.96
CA LEU A 304 -1.34 -30.53 -2.42
C LEU A 304 -1.70 -29.55 -3.54
N GLU A 305 -2.41 -30.00 -4.59
CA GLU A 305 -2.87 -29.15 -5.71
C GLU A 305 -3.74 -27.97 -5.23
N LEU A 306 -4.65 -28.20 -4.27
CA LEU A 306 -5.48 -27.14 -3.71
C LEU A 306 -4.65 -26.17 -2.87
N THR A 307 -3.69 -26.65 -2.08
CA THR A 307 -2.80 -25.79 -1.28
C THR A 307 -1.84 -24.93 -2.11
N GLU A 308 -1.42 -25.39 -3.30
CA GLU A 308 -0.61 -24.58 -4.23
C GLU A 308 -1.37 -23.39 -4.82
N LYS A 309 -2.71 -23.46 -4.88
CA LYS A 309 -3.58 -22.41 -5.43
C LYS A 309 -4.00 -21.37 -4.39
N LEU A 310 -3.69 -21.58 -3.11
CA LEU A 310 -4.01 -20.62 -2.07
C LEU A 310 -2.97 -19.49 -2.08
N PRO A 311 -3.36 -18.24 -1.76
CA PRO A 311 -2.41 -17.24 -1.32
C PRO A 311 -1.82 -17.70 0.01
N TYR A 312 -0.74 -18.48 -0.05
CA TYR A 312 0.00 -18.97 1.10
C TYR A 312 0.51 -17.73 1.86
N SER A 313 0.12 -17.56 3.13
CA SER A 313 0.51 -16.42 3.95
C SER A 313 1.92 -16.60 4.52
N GLY A 314 2.87 -16.87 3.63
CA GLY A 314 4.18 -17.44 3.86
C GLY A 314 4.78 -17.95 2.54
N GLU A 315 6.05 -18.30 2.53
CA GLU A 315 6.84 -18.38 1.31
C GLU A 315 6.40 -19.49 0.33
N ARG A 316 5.96 -19.09 -0.88
CA ARG A 316 6.54 -19.56 -2.15
C ARG A 316 6.05 -18.73 -3.35
N GLY A 317 7.00 -18.15 -4.09
CA GLY A 317 6.70 -17.49 -5.36
C GLY A 317 6.66 -18.48 -6.52
N LEU A 318 5.79 -18.23 -7.50
CA LEU A 318 5.90 -18.77 -8.86
C LEU A 318 5.56 -17.67 -9.86
N THR A 319 6.45 -17.47 -10.82
CA THR A 319 6.37 -16.43 -11.86
C THR A 319 5.56 -16.90 -13.08
N SER A 320 4.83 -16.00 -13.73
CA SER A 320 4.60 -16.10 -15.17
C SER A 320 4.58 -14.70 -15.83
N PRO A 321 4.89 -14.59 -17.14
CA PRO A 321 5.41 -13.35 -17.72
C PRO A 321 4.34 -12.48 -18.38
N LEU A 322 4.64 -11.18 -18.50
CA LEU A 322 3.97 -10.28 -19.45
C LEU A 322 5.01 -9.42 -20.17
N GLU A 323 4.74 -9.19 -21.46
CA GLU A 323 5.75 -8.80 -22.46
C GLU A 323 5.97 -7.28 -22.57
N SER A 324 7.03 -6.92 -23.28
CA SER A 324 7.45 -5.54 -23.52
C SER A 324 6.46 -4.71 -24.35
N GLY A 325 6.18 -3.48 -23.90
CA GLY A 325 5.49 -2.46 -24.70
C GLY A 325 5.62 -1.07 -24.08
N THR A 326 6.54 -0.25 -24.60
CA THR A 326 6.90 1.04 -24.00
C THR A 326 5.85 2.14 -24.20
N ILE A 327 5.23 2.60 -23.11
CA ILE A 327 4.65 3.94 -22.95
C ILE A 327 4.96 4.34 -21.50
N GLU A 328 5.67 5.45 -21.26
CA GLU A 328 5.98 5.92 -19.90
C GLU A 328 4.68 6.08 -19.09
N SER A 329 4.48 5.22 -18.07
CA SER A 329 3.22 5.14 -17.34
C SER A 329 3.28 5.91 -16.00
N ALA A 330 2.11 6.09 -15.38
CA ALA A 330 2.05 6.60 -14.01
C ALA A 330 2.81 5.72 -13.00
N ASP A 331 3.11 4.46 -13.33
CA ASP A 331 3.90 3.55 -12.50
C ASP A 331 5.38 3.94 -12.46
N GLU A 332 5.93 4.59 -13.49
CA GLU A 332 7.29 5.16 -13.42
C GLU A 332 7.36 6.38 -12.50
N LEU A 333 6.30 7.20 -12.49
CA LEU A 333 6.18 8.36 -11.60
C LEU A 333 5.90 7.91 -10.15
N ALA A 334 5.07 6.88 -9.96
CA ALA A 334 4.84 6.23 -8.68
C ALA A 334 6.11 5.52 -8.18
N ASN A 335 6.88 4.85 -9.05
CA ASN A 335 8.21 4.35 -8.72
C ASN A 335 9.16 5.49 -8.34
N ARG A 336 9.12 6.66 -9.01
CA ARG A 336 9.90 7.83 -8.58
C ARG A 336 9.50 8.37 -7.20
N GLN A 337 8.25 8.22 -6.78
CA GLN A 337 7.82 8.58 -5.43
C GLN A 337 8.14 7.47 -4.42
N ALA A 338 8.07 6.20 -4.81
CA ALA A 338 8.49 5.06 -4.01
C ALA A 338 10.01 5.01 -3.74
N ARG A 339 10.84 5.59 -4.62
CA ARG A 339 12.29 5.82 -4.39
C ARG A 339 12.59 6.59 -3.10
N TYR A 340 11.63 7.33 -2.55
CA TYR A 340 11.78 8.09 -1.30
C TYR A 340 11.16 7.40 -0.07
N LEU A 341 10.36 6.34 -0.24
CA LEU A 341 9.65 5.69 0.88
C LEU A 341 10.57 4.88 1.83
N TYR A 342 11.74 4.46 1.36
CA TYR A 342 12.63 3.54 2.10
C TYR A 342 13.67 4.21 3.00
N SER A 343 13.69 5.53 3.11
CA SER A 343 14.47 6.18 4.17
C SER A 343 13.83 7.48 4.67
N GLY A 344 13.60 7.55 5.99
CA GLY A 344 13.23 8.77 6.71
C GLY A 344 14.35 9.80 6.83
N LEU A 345 15.26 9.83 5.84
CA LEU A 345 16.38 10.77 5.76
C LEU A 345 15.91 12.12 5.23
N THR A 346 16.18 13.19 5.97
CA THR A 346 16.08 14.54 5.41
C THR A 346 17.07 14.73 4.26
N LYS A 347 16.88 15.78 3.47
CA LYS A 347 17.77 16.13 2.35
C LYS A 347 19.23 16.31 2.80
N GLU A 348 19.42 16.88 3.98
CA GLU A 348 20.71 17.17 4.61
C GLU A 348 21.38 15.88 5.08
N GLN A 349 20.63 15.02 5.80
CA GLN A 349 21.11 13.71 6.25
C GLN A 349 21.48 12.80 5.07
N ARG A 350 20.67 12.80 4.00
CA ARG A 350 20.97 12.03 2.79
C ARG A 350 22.24 12.54 2.08
N LYS A 351 22.45 13.86 2.05
CA LYS A 351 23.68 14.46 1.48
C LYS A 351 24.93 14.04 2.27
N GLU A 352 24.86 14.07 3.60
CA GLU A 352 25.92 13.60 4.50
C GLU A 352 26.28 12.13 4.23
N VAL A 353 25.27 11.25 4.23
CA VAL A 353 25.41 9.81 3.96
C VAL A 353 26.02 9.55 2.58
N ILE A 354 25.54 10.22 1.53
CA ILE A 354 26.08 10.09 0.17
C ILE A 354 27.55 10.50 0.12
N GLN A 355 27.90 11.67 0.68
CA GLN A 355 29.27 12.17 0.69
C GLN A 355 30.20 11.21 1.44
N ARG A 356 29.77 10.67 2.58
CA ARG A 356 30.53 9.69 3.36
C ARG A 356 30.77 8.38 2.60
N GLY A 357 29.73 7.84 1.96
CA GLY A 357 29.84 6.60 1.17
C GLY A 357 30.75 6.76 -0.05
N GLN A 358 30.75 7.95 -0.67
CA GLN A 358 31.66 8.30 -1.76
C GLN A 358 33.12 8.43 -1.30
N SER A 359 33.37 8.94 -0.09
CA SER A 359 34.72 9.08 0.47
C SER A 359 35.31 7.82 1.11
N THR A 360 34.53 6.75 1.27
CA THR A 360 35.03 5.49 1.88
C THR A 360 36.00 4.79 0.93
N GLU A 361 37.17 4.32 1.40
CA GLU A 361 38.20 3.73 0.53
C GLU A 361 37.65 2.57 -0.33
N LYS A 362 36.96 1.62 0.30
CA LYS A 362 36.28 0.49 -0.36
C LYS A 362 34.75 0.62 -0.19
N PRO A 363 33.94 -0.03 -1.05
CA PRO A 363 32.48 -0.12 -0.89
C PRO A 363 32.08 -1.11 0.22
N VAL A 364 32.60 -0.89 1.44
CA VAL A 364 32.28 -1.64 2.66
C VAL A 364 31.64 -0.66 3.65
N PHE A 365 30.37 -0.87 3.98
CA PHE A 365 29.54 0.09 4.70
C PHE A 365 29.07 -0.38 6.09
N SER A 366 29.59 -1.49 6.60
CA SER A 366 29.41 -1.91 7.99
C SER A 366 30.77 -2.24 8.65
N TYR A 367 30.76 -2.32 9.98
CA TYR A 367 31.93 -2.61 10.79
C TYR A 367 31.89 -4.05 11.29
N ASP A 368 33.07 -4.68 11.45
CA ASP A 368 33.16 -5.89 12.27
C ASP A 368 32.78 -5.58 13.73
N THR A 369 32.21 -6.57 14.41
CA THR A 369 31.94 -6.55 15.85
C THR A 369 32.59 -7.76 16.53
N GLN A 370 32.54 -7.85 17.86
CA GLN A 370 33.06 -9.01 18.59
C GLN A 370 32.34 -10.32 18.23
N GLU A 371 31.06 -10.24 17.84
CA GLU A 371 30.21 -11.39 17.54
C GLU A 371 30.05 -11.63 16.03
N ASN A 372 30.34 -10.63 15.19
CA ASN A 372 30.13 -10.70 13.75
C ASN A 372 31.30 -10.04 12.97
N VAL A 373 32.13 -10.88 12.35
CA VAL A 373 33.27 -10.47 11.50
C VAL A 373 32.99 -10.64 10.00
N PHE A 374 31.71 -10.57 9.62
CA PHE A 374 31.28 -10.73 8.23
C PHE A 374 31.94 -9.72 7.28
N PRO A 375 32.03 -8.41 7.57
CA PRO A 375 32.69 -7.44 6.67
C PRO A 375 34.15 -7.81 6.32
N SER A 376 34.93 -8.30 7.29
CA SER A 376 36.30 -8.80 7.04
C SER A 376 36.35 -10.12 6.26
N ASN A 377 35.40 -11.04 6.48
CA ASN A 377 35.36 -12.30 5.72
C ASN A 377 34.82 -12.12 4.30
N ALA A 378 33.80 -11.28 4.10
CA ALA A 378 33.22 -10.98 2.81
C ALA A 378 34.24 -10.33 1.85
N GLN A 379 35.18 -9.53 2.37
CA GLN A 379 36.30 -8.99 1.58
C GLN A 379 37.29 -10.05 1.05
N LYS A 380 37.25 -11.28 1.59
CA LYS A 380 38.08 -12.40 1.12
C LYS A 380 37.37 -13.25 0.05
N ILE A 381 36.07 -13.02 -0.18
CA ILE A 381 35.32 -13.74 -1.21
C ILE A 381 35.95 -13.43 -2.58
N PRO A 382 36.31 -14.44 -3.38
CA PRO A 382 36.87 -14.21 -4.72
C PRO A 382 35.98 -13.29 -5.56
N LYS A 383 36.60 -12.32 -6.22
CA LYS A 383 35.92 -11.46 -7.19
C LYS A 383 35.51 -12.29 -8.40
N GLU A 384 34.24 -12.24 -8.75
CA GLU A 384 33.75 -12.76 -10.01
C GLU A 384 34.14 -11.80 -11.16
N GLU A 385 34.31 -12.33 -12.37
CA GLU A 385 34.61 -11.49 -13.53
C GLU A 385 33.47 -10.49 -13.77
N ASN A 386 33.82 -9.24 -14.10
CA ASN A 386 32.87 -8.16 -14.38
C ASN A 386 31.91 -7.84 -13.22
N THR A 387 32.33 -8.12 -11.98
CA THR A 387 31.59 -7.73 -10.76
C THR A 387 32.22 -6.57 -9.99
N PHE A 388 31.36 -5.70 -9.46
CA PHE A 388 31.69 -4.69 -8.45
C PHE A 388 31.01 -5.04 -7.13
N ASP A 389 31.80 -5.50 -6.16
CA ASP A 389 31.31 -5.93 -4.86
C ASP A 389 30.91 -4.75 -3.98
N VAL A 390 29.79 -4.88 -3.27
CA VAL A 390 29.38 -3.99 -2.17
C VAL A 390 29.08 -4.83 -0.94
N ILE A 391 29.70 -4.49 0.19
CA ILE A 391 29.63 -5.28 1.44
C ILE A 391 28.96 -4.45 2.53
N SER A 392 27.87 -4.96 3.11
CA SER A 392 27.27 -4.44 4.35
C SER A 392 26.29 -5.47 4.92
N HIS A 393 25.79 -5.27 6.14
CA HIS A 393 24.60 -5.99 6.59
C HIS A 393 23.35 -5.49 5.85
N GLY A 394 22.32 -6.35 5.75
CA GLY A 394 21.17 -6.09 4.88
C GLY A 394 19.88 -6.73 5.37
N LEU A 395 18.77 -6.13 4.92
CA LEU A 395 17.39 -6.58 5.04
C LEU A 395 16.75 -6.49 3.63
N PRO A 396 15.55 -7.06 3.40
CA PRO A 396 14.89 -7.04 2.09
C PRO A 396 14.69 -5.64 1.47
N ASP A 397 14.56 -4.62 2.32
CA ASP A 397 14.19 -3.25 1.94
C ASP A 397 15.29 -2.19 2.16
N ARG A 398 16.34 -2.50 2.93
CA ARG A 398 17.39 -1.55 3.32
C ARG A 398 18.74 -2.22 3.60
N MET A 399 19.83 -1.48 3.38
CA MET A 399 21.19 -1.88 3.81
C MET A 399 21.64 -1.09 5.03
N GLU A 400 22.50 -1.70 5.86
CA GLU A 400 23.22 -1.00 6.94
C GLU A 400 24.22 0.00 6.37
N PHE A 401 24.37 1.14 7.07
CA PHE A 401 25.37 2.15 6.78
C PHE A 401 25.98 2.70 8.08
N PHE A 402 27.17 2.21 8.42
CA PHE A 402 28.02 2.64 9.55
C PHE A 402 27.25 2.84 10.87
N VAL A 403 26.44 1.85 11.25
CA VAL A 403 25.51 1.89 12.39
C VAL A 403 26.12 2.45 13.68
N GLN A 404 27.38 2.13 13.97
CA GLN A 404 28.07 2.53 15.20
C GLN A 404 28.28 4.05 15.32
N ASP A 405 28.32 4.78 14.21
CA ASP A 405 28.53 6.24 14.19
C ASP A 405 27.24 7.04 14.30
N TYR A 406 26.09 6.37 14.23
CA TYR A 406 24.76 6.95 14.32
C TYR A 406 24.01 6.33 15.52
N PRO A 407 24.50 6.52 16.76
CA PRO A 407 23.91 5.92 17.95
C PRO A 407 22.50 6.48 18.24
N ASP A 408 21.72 5.68 18.96
CA ASP A 408 20.35 6.05 19.33
C ASP A 408 20.32 7.25 20.27
N LYS A 409 19.32 8.12 20.11
CA LYS A 409 19.08 9.27 20.98
C LYS A 409 17.71 9.14 21.61
N ASP A 410 17.66 9.15 22.94
CA ASP A 410 16.42 9.08 23.72
C ASP A 410 15.52 7.88 23.33
N GLY A 411 16.14 6.75 22.96
CA GLY A 411 15.47 5.53 22.49
C GLY A 411 15.03 5.54 21.02
N VAL A 412 15.24 6.64 20.30
CA VAL A 412 14.93 6.77 18.87
C VAL A 412 16.16 6.41 18.02
N LYS A 413 15.96 5.53 17.04
CA LYS A 413 17.00 5.13 16.09
C LYS A 413 17.29 6.22 15.07
N ASP A 414 18.56 6.56 14.89
CA ASP A 414 18.97 7.53 13.87
C ASP A 414 18.73 6.97 12.45
N PRO A 415 18.02 7.69 11.56
CA PRO A 415 17.70 7.18 10.22
C PRO A 415 18.94 6.97 9.33
N ARG A 416 20.10 7.59 9.66
CA ARG A 416 21.36 7.44 8.89
C ARG A 416 22.04 6.08 9.07
N ARG A 417 21.58 5.27 10.03
CA ARG A 417 21.99 3.88 10.24
C ARG A 417 21.70 2.96 9.04
N HIS A 418 20.80 3.36 8.13
CA HIS A 418 20.40 2.57 6.98
C HIS A 418 20.30 3.42 5.70
N ILE A 419 20.51 2.76 4.56
CA ILE A 419 20.36 3.36 3.23
C ILE A 419 19.37 2.57 2.37
N ASP A 420 18.65 3.30 1.54
CA ASP A 420 17.82 2.77 0.46
C ASP A 420 18.63 2.58 -0.85
N ALA A 421 18.05 1.86 -1.80
CA ALA A 421 18.66 1.56 -3.08
C ALA A 421 19.02 2.82 -3.89
N TYR A 422 18.22 3.89 -3.79
CA TYR A 422 18.51 5.18 -4.44
C TYR A 422 19.77 5.82 -3.86
N THR A 423 19.89 5.87 -2.53
CA THR A 423 21.03 6.44 -1.81
C THR A 423 22.30 5.65 -2.11
N LEU A 424 22.23 4.32 -2.13
CA LEU A 424 23.34 3.48 -2.58
C LEU A 424 23.70 3.76 -4.05
N SER A 425 22.73 3.92 -4.94
CA SER A 425 23.00 4.27 -6.35
C SER A 425 23.73 5.61 -6.48
N ALA A 426 23.37 6.60 -5.67
CA ALA A 426 24.00 7.92 -5.66
C ALA A 426 25.40 7.88 -5.02
N ILE A 427 25.62 7.02 -4.03
CA ILE A 427 26.96 6.70 -3.51
C ILE A 427 27.81 6.14 -4.65
N LEU A 428 27.40 5.00 -5.24
CA LEU A 428 28.19 4.28 -6.25
C LEU A 428 28.50 5.15 -7.47
N LYS A 429 27.50 5.85 -8.04
CA LYS A 429 27.70 6.76 -9.20
C LYS A 429 28.68 7.91 -8.95
N GLY A 430 28.92 8.28 -7.70
CA GLY A 430 29.91 9.31 -7.33
C GLY A 430 31.28 8.77 -6.93
N ARG A 431 31.47 7.44 -6.87
CA ARG A 431 32.78 6.83 -6.57
C ARG A 431 33.61 6.65 -7.84
N LYS A 432 34.89 7.00 -7.77
CA LYS A 432 35.83 6.84 -8.89
C LYS A 432 36.03 5.37 -9.30
N ASP A 433 36.20 4.48 -8.32
CA ASP A 433 36.43 3.04 -8.56
C ASP A 433 35.26 2.38 -9.30
N TYR A 434 34.02 2.76 -8.98
CA TYR A 434 32.82 2.35 -9.70
C TYR A 434 32.79 2.90 -11.13
N THR A 435 33.08 4.20 -11.35
CA THR A 435 33.10 4.77 -12.71
C THR A 435 34.20 4.19 -13.59
N ASP A 436 35.37 3.88 -13.02
CA ASP A 436 36.46 3.20 -13.71
C ASP A 436 36.05 1.76 -14.10
N PHE A 437 35.40 1.04 -13.18
CA PHE A 437 34.88 -0.31 -13.41
C PHE A 437 33.85 -0.35 -14.55
N ILE A 438 32.85 0.54 -14.54
CA ILE A 438 31.84 0.64 -15.61
C ILE A 438 32.49 0.94 -16.96
N SER A 439 33.49 1.82 -16.98
CA SER A 439 34.25 2.15 -18.19
C SER A 439 35.01 0.94 -18.73
N SER A 440 35.70 0.19 -17.86
CA SER A 440 36.44 -1.03 -18.25
C SER A 440 35.52 -2.15 -18.76
N CYS A 441 34.32 -2.33 -18.19
CA CYS A 441 33.33 -3.30 -18.69
C CYS A 441 32.85 -2.90 -20.10
N LYS A 442 32.57 -1.61 -20.32
CA LYS A 442 32.18 -1.07 -21.62
C LYS A 442 33.28 -1.24 -22.69
N GLU A 443 34.54 -1.02 -22.34
CA GLU A 443 35.69 -1.23 -23.24
C GLU A 443 35.87 -2.70 -23.65
N LYS A 444 35.59 -3.63 -22.72
CA LYS A 444 35.63 -5.08 -22.95
C LYS A 444 34.39 -5.64 -23.65
N GLY A 445 33.31 -4.85 -23.79
CA GLY A 445 32.04 -5.30 -24.37
C GLY A 445 31.29 -6.30 -23.48
N VAL A 446 31.41 -6.17 -22.16
CA VAL A 446 30.78 -7.07 -21.17
C VAL A 446 29.83 -6.31 -20.25
N ASP A 447 28.74 -6.96 -19.85
CA ASP A 447 27.74 -6.34 -18.97
C ASP A 447 28.30 -6.18 -17.54
N PRO A 448 28.30 -4.96 -16.97
CA PRO A 448 28.70 -4.76 -15.58
C PRO A 448 27.65 -5.30 -14.62
N VAL A 449 28.11 -6.01 -13.57
CA VAL A 449 27.28 -6.53 -12.49
C VAL A 449 27.70 -5.90 -11.16
N VAL A 450 26.77 -5.38 -10.37
CA VAL A 450 27.02 -5.02 -8.96
C VAL A 450 26.65 -6.21 -8.07
N ARG A 451 27.59 -6.76 -7.31
CA ARG A 451 27.36 -7.91 -6.44
C ARG A 451 27.19 -7.44 -5.00
N LEU A 452 25.98 -7.54 -4.47
CA LEU A 452 25.68 -7.23 -3.07
C LEU A 452 26.04 -8.45 -2.21
N LEU A 453 27.10 -8.33 -1.41
CA LEU A 453 27.43 -9.27 -0.34
C LEU A 453 26.73 -8.77 0.93
N SER A 454 25.41 -8.88 0.95
CA SER A 454 24.55 -8.27 1.98
C SER A 454 23.24 -9.03 2.15
N CYS A 455 22.99 -9.53 3.37
CA CYS A 455 21.90 -10.44 3.72
C CYS A 455 20.54 -9.98 3.18
N ASN A 456 19.75 -10.92 2.64
CA ASN A 456 18.36 -10.72 2.22
C ASN A 456 18.11 -9.60 1.18
N THR A 457 19.13 -8.91 0.65
CA THR A 457 18.93 -7.79 -0.28
C THR A 457 18.35 -8.22 -1.64
N GLY A 458 18.46 -9.51 -1.98
CA GLY A 458 17.76 -10.16 -3.09
C GLY A 458 16.41 -10.80 -2.72
N ASN A 459 15.96 -10.72 -1.46
CA ASN A 459 14.70 -11.36 -1.04
C ASN A 459 13.48 -10.59 -1.59
N THR A 460 12.62 -11.26 -2.34
CA THR A 460 11.42 -10.70 -2.96
C THR A 460 10.11 -11.06 -2.26
N THR A 461 10.13 -11.76 -1.11
CA THR A 461 8.93 -12.32 -0.47
C THR A 461 7.88 -11.28 -0.06
N ASP A 462 8.31 -10.10 0.37
CA ASP A 462 7.43 -9.21 1.16
C ASP A 462 6.88 -8.01 0.37
N THR A 463 7.57 -7.58 -0.71
CA THR A 463 7.33 -6.28 -1.36
C THR A 463 7.10 -6.33 -2.87
N GLY A 464 7.31 -7.48 -3.53
CA GLY A 464 7.30 -7.60 -5.00
C GLY A 464 8.48 -6.92 -5.73
N ASN A 465 9.25 -6.06 -5.05
CA ASN A 465 10.50 -5.45 -5.53
C ASN A 465 11.52 -5.40 -4.38
N CYS A 466 12.51 -6.29 -4.41
CA CYS A 466 13.60 -6.31 -3.44
C CYS A 466 14.57 -5.13 -3.60
N PHE A 467 15.37 -4.85 -2.56
CA PHE A 467 16.43 -3.84 -2.59
C PHE A 467 17.34 -3.95 -3.83
N ALA A 468 17.75 -5.17 -4.21
CA ALA A 468 18.60 -5.42 -5.37
C ALA A 468 17.92 -5.06 -6.70
N GLN A 469 16.62 -5.31 -6.83
CA GLN A 469 15.85 -4.94 -8.02
C GLN A 469 15.70 -3.43 -8.16
N LEU A 470 15.43 -2.73 -7.05
CA LEU A 470 15.39 -1.27 -7.02
C LEU A 470 16.76 -0.68 -7.37
N LEU A 471 17.85 -1.25 -6.84
CA LEU A 471 19.21 -0.81 -7.14
C LEU A 471 19.58 -1.02 -8.61
N ALA A 472 19.17 -2.14 -9.22
CA ALA A 472 19.38 -2.41 -10.64
C ALA A 472 18.70 -1.32 -11.50
N ASN A 473 17.43 -1.01 -11.20
CA ASN A 473 16.68 0.03 -11.89
C ASN A 473 17.32 1.42 -11.73
N GLU A 474 17.82 1.77 -10.54
CA GLU A 474 18.49 3.06 -10.32
C GLU A 474 19.84 3.15 -11.02
N LEU A 475 20.65 2.09 -11.00
CA LEU A 475 21.99 2.09 -11.61
C LEU A 475 21.94 1.94 -13.14
N GLY A 476 20.93 1.25 -13.68
CA GLY A 476 20.88 0.85 -15.09
C GLY A 476 21.84 -0.30 -15.43
N VAL A 477 22.22 -1.12 -14.44
CA VAL A 477 23.14 -2.26 -14.58
C VAL A 477 22.58 -3.48 -13.83
N ASN A 478 23.12 -4.66 -14.11
CA ASN A 478 22.69 -5.89 -13.45
C ASN A 478 23.13 -5.89 -11.98
N VAL A 479 22.30 -6.42 -11.07
CA VAL A 479 22.64 -6.57 -9.65
C VAL A 479 22.52 -8.04 -9.25
N LYS A 480 23.54 -8.59 -8.59
CA LYS A 480 23.56 -9.96 -8.05
C LYS A 480 23.49 -9.90 -6.52
N ALA A 481 22.51 -10.53 -5.90
CA ALA A 481 22.27 -10.40 -4.44
C ALA A 481 21.75 -11.70 -3.82
N PRO A 482 22.02 -11.97 -2.52
CA PRO A 482 21.54 -13.17 -1.85
C PRO A 482 20.04 -13.08 -1.56
N THR A 483 19.32 -14.18 -1.80
CA THR A 483 17.89 -14.31 -1.50
C THR A 483 17.60 -14.53 -0.02
N LYS A 484 18.60 -14.94 0.78
CA LYS A 484 18.52 -15.14 2.23
C LYS A 484 19.72 -14.50 2.94
N VAL A 485 19.94 -14.82 4.21
CA VAL A 485 21.16 -14.46 4.97
C VAL A 485 22.39 -15.00 4.25
N ILE A 486 23.47 -14.21 4.13
CA ILE A 486 24.74 -14.65 3.54
C ILE A 486 25.79 -14.82 4.64
N TYR A 487 26.47 -15.98 4.62
CA TYR A 487 27.50 -16.34 5.57
C TYR A 487 28.86 -16.41 4.87
N ALA A 488 29.80 -15.55 5.26
CA ALA A 488 31.16 -15.51 4.71
C ALA A 488 32.15 -16.18 5.69
N LEU A 489 32.82 -17.24 5.21
CA LEU A 489 33.79 -18.00 5.99
C LEU A 489 35.17 -17.33 5.98
N PRO A 490 36.03 -17.59 6.99
CA PRO A 490 37.40 -17.06 7.02
C PRO A 490 38.27 -17.47 5.81
N SER A 491 37.90 -18.55 5.11
CA SER A 491 38.52 -19.05 3.88
C SER A 491 38.24 -18.19 2.63
N GLY A 492 37.24 -17.31 2.67
CA GLY A 492 36.70 -16.63 1.48
C GLY A 492 35.61 -17.42 0.75
N GLU A 493 35.24 -18.61 1.23
CA GLU A 493 34.02 -19.29 0.79
C GLU A 493 32.78 -18.65 1.43
N PHE A 494 31.61 -18.80 0.80
CA PHE A 494 30.35 -18.33 1.36
C PHE A 494 29.19 -19.26 1.00
N TYR A 495 28.11 -19.19 1.78
CA TYR A 495 26.83 -19.82 1.49
C TYR A 495 25.67 -18.87 1.82
N VAL A 496 24.48 -19.16 1.30
CA VAL A 496 23.28 -18.32 1.45
C VAL A 496 22.14 -19.16 2.02
N GLY A 497 21.50 -18.67 3.07
CA GLY A 497 20.54 -19.42 3.90
C GLY A 497 21.23 -20.32 4.93
N ASP A 498 20.59 -20.50 6.08
CA ASP A 498 21.11 -21.22 7.24
C ASP A 498 21.47 -22.69 6.93
N TYR A 499 20.84 -23.26 5.91
CA TYR A 499 21.07 -24.62 5.41
C TYR A 499 21.63 -24.65 3.98
N ALA A 500 22.22 -23.54 3.51
CA ALA A 500 22.63 -23.33 2.11
C ALA A 500 21.47 -23.48 1.09
N ASP A 501 20.25 -23.16 1.53
CA ASP A 501 18.99 -23.27 0.79
C ASP A 501 18.61 -21.98 0.02
N GLY A 502 19.34 -20.88 0.24
CA GLY A 502 19.26 -19.65 -0.53
C GLY A 502 20.27 -19.59 -1.67
N THR A 503 20.17 -18.58 -2.53
CA THR A 503 21.04 -18.42 -3.71
C THR A 503 21.45 -16.97 -3.93
N MET A 504 22.49 -16.75 -4.73
CA MET A 504 22.83 -15.43 -5.26
C MET A 504 22.07 -15.19 -6.57
N GLN A 505 20.92 -14.53 -6.49
CA GLN A 505 20.03 -14.27 -7.62
C GLN A 505 20.48 -13.03 -8.42
N MET A 506 20.26 -13.06 -9.73
CA MET A 506 20.51 -11.94 -10.65
C MET A 506 19.23 -11.12 -10.86
N PHE A 507 19.37 -9.79 -10.79
CA PHE A 507 18.32 -8.80 -10.99
C PHE A 507 18.71 -7.89 -12.14
N TYR A 508 17.87 -7.84 -13.16
CA TYR A 508 18.09 -7.04 -14.36
C TYR A 508 17.38 -5.69 -14.24
N PRO A 509 17.96 -4.59 -14.75
CA PRO A 509 17.32 -3.28 -14.73
C PRO A 509 16.02 -3.33 -15.56
N ARG A 510 14.89 -3.08 -14.91
CA ARG A 510 13.60 -2.87 -15.58
C ARG A 510 13.60 -1.44 -16.11
N LYS A 511 13.24 -1.28 -17.39
CA LYS A 511 13.05 0.04 -18.00
C LYS A 511 11.75 0.65 -17.50
#